data_AF-A0A5N5SUL0-F1
#
_entry.id   AF-A0A5N5SUL0-F1
#
_cell.length_a   1.000
_cell.length_b   1.000
_cell.length_c   1.000
_cell.angle_alpha   90.00
_cell.angle_beta   90.00
_cell.angle_gamma   90.00
#
_symmetry.space_group_name_H-M   'P 1'
#
loop_
_entity.id
_entity.type
_entity.pdbx_description
1 polymer ?
#
loop_
_entity_poly.entity_id
_entity_poly.type
_entity_poly.pdbx_seq_one_letter_code
_entity_poly.pdbx_strand_id
1 'polypeptide(L)'
;FEKVARLFGEDPKSAQPEDLFGTFDVFLEAFKDAQKDLENTRKKEEEEERKKKEVEDRERRAKERKLRMTSSNTNGPLTNGRLQNGGSMDNGPWEQENDFDDLISALRSGDVFGKDIDKMRRKKKHPMEQCNERERTAGGSLSYC
;
A
#
# COMPACT_ATOMS: atom_id res chain seq x y z
N PHE A 1 9.74 -35.98 -42.44
CA PHE A 1 8.77 -34.94 -42.88
C PHE A 1 7.45 -35.54 -43.35
N GLU A 2 7.42 -36.36 -44.41
CA GLU A 2 6.16 -36.81 -45.04
C GLU A 2 5.14 -37.50 -44.11
N LYS A 3 5.61 -38.33 -43.17
CA LYS A 3 4.73 -38.98 -42.18
C LYS A 3 4.03 -37.95 -41.28
N VAL A 4 4.76 -36.90 -40.89
CA VAL A 4 4.25 -35.82 -40.03
C VAL A 4 3.29 -34.94 -40.83
N ALA A 5 3.65 -34.54 -42.04
CA ALA A 5 2.76 -33.79 -42.93
C ALA A 5 1.42 -34.50 -43.10
N ARG A 6 1.44 -35.80 -43.47
CA ARG A 6 0.20 -36.59 -43.59
C ARG A 6 -0.58 -36.75 -42.29
N LEU A 7 0.10 -36.86 -41.14
CA LEU A 7 -0.55 -36.95 -39.84
C LEU A 7 -1.35 -35.69 -39.51
N PHE A 8 -0.83 -34.53 -39.90
CA PHE A 8 -1.48 -33.23 -39.72
C PHE A 8 -2.36 -32.80 -40.91
N GLY A 9 -2.55 -33.68 -41.90
CA GLY A 9 -3.43 -33.44 -43.06
C GLY A 9 -2.80 -32.64 -44.20
N GLU A 10 -1.49 -32.37 -44.14
CA GLU A 10 -0.72 -31.71 -45.19
C GLU A 10 -0.29 -32.68 -46.30
N ASP A 11 -0.30 -32.24 -47.55
CA ASP A 11 0.29 -32.99 -48.67
C ASP A 11 1.81 -32.76 -48.69
N PRO A 12 2.65 -33.80 -48.45
CA PRO A 12 4.10 -33.65 -48.42
C PRO A 12 4.73 -33.24 -49.76
N LYS A 13 3.99 -33.30 -50.87
CA LYS A 13 4.48 -32.85 -52.18
C LYS A 13 4.29 -31.35 -52.40
N SER A 14 3.35 -30.72 -51.70
CA SER A 14 3.10 -29.28 -51.78
C SER A 14 3.61 -28.52 -50.56
N ALA A 15 3.55 -29.12 -49.37
CA ALA A 15 3.97 -28.50 -48.13
C ALA A 15 5.51 -28.48 -48.00
N GLN A 16 6.06 -27.33 -47.60
CA GLN A 16 7.46 -27.24 -47.19
C GLN A 16 7.61 -27.50 -45.68
N PRO A 17 8.74 -28.09 -45.24
CA PRO A 17 9.04 -28.24 -43.82
C PRO A 17 8.95 -26.93 -43.04
N GLU A 18 9.48 -25.86 -43.61
CA GLU A 18 9.56 -24.54 -43.00
C GLU A 18 8.18 -23.96 -42.73
N ASP A 19 7.23 -24.13 -43.66
CA ASP A 19 5.85 -23.65 -43.51
C ASP A 19 5.12 -24.44 -42.41
N LEU A 20 5.29 -25.77 -42.41
CA LEU A 20 4.64 -26.65 -41.41
C LEU A 20 5.19 -26.37 -40.00
N PHE A 21 6.52 -26.36 -39.84
CA PHE A 21 7.14 -26.14 -38.54
C PHE A 21 7.07 -24.68 -38.08
N GLY A 22 7.11 -23.72 -39.01
CA GLY A 22 6.88 -22.31 -38.70
C GLY A 22 5.49 -22.05 -38.13
N THR A 23 4.46 -22.76 -38.60
CA THR A 23 3.12 -22.71 -38.00
C THR A 23 3.13 -23.17 -36.53
N PHE A 24 3.84 -24.27 -36.24
CA PHE A 24 3.99 -24.74 -34.87
C PHE A 24 4.81 -23.78 -33.99
N ASP A 25 5.85 -23.15 -34.52
CA ASP A 25 6.65 -22.17 -33.77
C ASP A 25 5.81 -20.96 -33.35
N VAL A 26 5.03 -20.38 -34.28
CA VAL A 26 4.09 -19.29 -33.97
C VAL A 26 3.06 -19.73 -32.94
N PHE A 27 2.51 -20.94 -33.08
CA PHE A 27 1.57 -21.49 -32.09
C PHE A 27 2.20 -21.65 -30.71
N LEU A 28 3.43 -22.18 -30.63
CA LEU A 28 4.12 -22.40 -29.36
C LEU A 28 4.49 -21.09 -28.67
N GLU A 29 4.83 -20.05 -29.42
CA GLU A 29 5.04 -18.71 -28.87
C GLU A 29 3.74 -18.13 -28.32
N ALA A 30 2.67 -18.12 -29.13
CA ALA A 30 1.35 -17.66 -28.68
C ALA A 30 0.82 -18.44 -27.47
N PHE A 31 1.09 -19.76 -27.39
CA PHE A 31 0.70 -20.59 -26.26
C PHE A 31 1.46 -20.20 -24.98
N LYS A 32 2.76 -19.92 -25.06
CA LYS A 32 3.56 -19.45 -23.91
C LYS A 32 3.07 -18.10 -23.42
N ASP A 33 2.76 -17.19 -24.35
CA ASP A 33 2.18 -15.89 -24.01
C ASP A 33 0.83 -16.06 -23.30
N ALA A 34 -0.04 -16.93 -23.81
CA ALA A 34 -1.32 -17.22 -23.16
C ALA A 34 -1.17 -17.81 -21.75
N GLN A 35 -0.18 -18.69 -21.51
CA GLN A 35 0.11 -19.20 -20.17
C GLN A 35 0.54 -18.08 -19.21
N LYS A 36 1.41 -17.19 -19.68
CA LYS A 36 1.88 -16.03 -18.91
C LYS A 36 0.74 -15.04 -18.64
N ASP A 37 -0.12 -14.80 -19.62
CA ASP A 37 -1.29 -13.95 -19.48
C ASP A 37 -2.31 -14.52 -18.49
N LEU A 38 -2.51 -15.85 -18.48
CA LEU A 38 -3.35 -16.51 -17.47
C LEU A 38 -2.77 -16.34 -16.06
N GLU A 39 -1.45 -16.44 -15.89
CA GLU A 39 -0.81 -16.19 -14.59
C GLU A 39 -0.97 -14.72 -14.15
N ASN A 40 -0.79 -13.78 -15.08
CA ASN A 40 -0.92 -12.35 -14.82
C ASN A 40 -2.36 -11.95 -14.48
N THR A 41 -3.35 -12.47 -15.22
CA THR A 41 -4.77 -12.22 -14.97
C THR A 41 -5.18 -12.74 -13.59
N ARG A 42 -4.78 -13.96 -13.22
CA ARG A 42 -5.01 -14.50 -11.87
C ARG A 42 -4.43 -13.61 -10.77
N LYS A 43 -3.19 -13.13 -10.93
CA LYS A 43 -2.55 -12.22 -9.95
C LYS A 43 -3.28 -10.87 -9.86
N LYS A 44 -3.74 -10.34 -10.99
CA LYS A 44 -4.43 -9.05 -11.05
C LYS A 44 -5.80 -9.11 -10.39
N GLU A 45 -6.54 -10.19 -10.58
CA GLU A 45 -7.85 -10.41 -9.94
C GLU A 45 -7.75 -10.38 -8.41
N GLU A 46 -6.75 -11.06 -7.83
CA GLU A 46 -6.51 -11.02 -6.38
C GLU A 46 -6.14 -9.62 -5.87
N GLU A 47 -5.34 -8.86 -6.63
CA GLU A 47 -4.97 -7.49 -6.25
C GLU A 47 -6.17 -6.53 -6.33
N GLU A 48 -7.01 -6.67 -7.36
CA GLU A 48 -8.23 -5.88 -7.51
C GLU A 48 -9.25 -6.20 -6.43
N GLU A 49 -9.43 -7.47 -6.07
CA GLU A 49 -10.31 -7.87 -4.95
C GLU A 49 -9.79 -7.30 -3.63
N ARG A 50 -8.48 -7.37 -3.38
CA ARG A 50 -7.86 -6.80 -2.18
C ARG A 50 -8.07 -5.28 -2.11
N LYS A 51 -7.89 -4.56 -3.23
CA LYS A 51 -8.14 -3.11 -3.30
C LYS A 51 -9.61 -2.78 -3.06
N LYS A 52 -10.53 -3.53 -3.67
CA LYS A 52 -11.98 -3.35 -3.48
C LYS A 52 -12.37 -3.51 -2.01
N LYS A 53 -11.86 -4.56 -1.36
CA LYS A 53 -12.09 -4.81 0.07
C LYS A 53 -11.55 -3.70 0.97
N GLU A 54 -10.36 -3.17 0.68
CA GLU A 54 -9.80 -2.06 1.46
C GLU A 54 -10.65 -0.78 1.36
N VAL A 55 -11.12 -0.45 0.16
CA VAL A 55 -11.98 0.71 -0.07
C VAL A 55 -13.31 0.56 0.66
N GLU A 56 -13.94 -0.62 0.55
CA GLU A 56 -15.20 -0.91 1.25
C GLU A 56 -15.04 -0.80 2.77
N ASP A 57 -13.97 -1.37 3.35
CA ASP A 57 -13.71 -1.27 4.78
C ASP A 57 -13.45 0.18 5.23
N ARG A 58 -12.77 0.97 4.41
CA ARG A 58 -12.53 2.40 4.67
C ARG A 58 -13.84 3.18 4.66
N GLU A 59 -14.71 2.90 3.70
CA GLU A 59 -16.02 3.53 3.59
C GLU A 59 -16.93 3.13 4.75
N ARG A 60 -16.94 1.85 5.13
CA ARG A 60 -17.68 1.35 6.31
C ARG A 60 -17.23 2.06 7.59
N ARG A 61 -15.92 2.19 7.84
CA ARG A 61 -15.38 2.94 8.99
C ARG A 61 -15.73 4.43 8.93
N ALA A 62 -15.83 5.02 7.74
CA ALA A 62 -16.23 6.42 7.58
C ALA A 62 -17.73 6.61 7.88
N LYS A 63 -18.59 5.70 7.39
CA LYS A 63 -20.03 5.68 7.68
C LYS A 63 -20.31 5.43 9.16
N GLU A 64 -19.59 4.51 9.80
CA GLU A 64 -19.71 4.27 11.24
C GLU A 64 -19.30 5.50 12.05
N ARG A 65 -18.20 6.17 11.67
CA ARG A 65 -17.84 7.46 12.29
C ARG A 65 -18.94 8.49 12.11
N LYS A 66 -19.48 8.66 10.90
CA LYS A 66 -20.57 9.61 10.65
C LYS A 66 -21.84 9.26 11.44
N LEU A 67 -22.19 7.98 11.54
CA LEU A 67 -23.36 7.53 12.29
C LEU A 67 -23.18 7.71 13.79
N ARG A 68 -21.96 7.48 14.32
CA ARG A 68 -21.63 7.82 15.71
C ARG A 68 -21.83 9.31 15.93
N MET A 69 -21.32 10.17 15.04
CA MET A 69 -21.49 11.63 15.11
C MET A 69 -22.94 12.11 14.98
N THR A 70 -23.84 11.34 14.35
CA THR A 70 -25.26 11.71 14.21
C THR A 70 -26.18 11.01 15.22
N SER A 71 -25.75 9.88 15.81
CA SER A 71 -26.48 9.19 16.88
C SER A 71 -26.05 9.66 18.27
N SER A 72 -24.89 10.30 18.36
CA SER A 72 -24.55 11.19 19.46
C SER A 72 -25.16 12.57 19.16
N ASN A 73 -26.40 12.76 19.62
CA ASN A 73 -26.74 14.04 20.21
C ASN A 73 -25.70 14.25 21.34
N THR A 74 -24.88 15.30 21.21
CA THR A 74 -23.66 15.67 21.98
C THR A 74 -22.34 14.96 21.60
N ASN A 75 -21.34 15.76 21.19
CA ASN A 75 -19.89 15.49 21.15
C ASN A 75 -19.28 14.98 19.83
N GLY A 76 -19.06 15.94 18.90
CA GLY A 76 -18.23 15.78 17.70
C GLY A 76 -16.73 16.00 17.96
N PRO A 77 -15.84 15.58 17.04
CA PRO A 77 -14.41 15.42 17.30
C PRO A 77 -13.67 16.75 17.09
N LEU A 78 -12.85 17.15 18.07
CA LEU A 78 -11.86 18.21 17.94
C LEU A 78 -10.83 17.84 16.85
N THR A 79 -11.11 18.24 15.61
CA THR A 79 -10.14 18.18 14.51
C THR A 79 -9.29 19.45 14.57
N ASN A 80 -8.00 19.30 14.82
CA ASN A 80 -7.05 20.40 14.78
C ASN A 80 -6.77 20.78 13.31
N GLY A 81 -7.26 21.96 12.89
CA GLY A 81 -6.72 22.67 11.73
C GLY A 81 -7.71 23.10 10.65
N ARG A 82 -8.71 23.93 10.97
CA ARG A 82 -9.15 25.00 10.04
C ARG A 82 -9.95 26.08 10.77
N LEU A 83 -9.34 27.27 10.89
CA LEU A 83 -10.08 28.50 11.11
C LEU A 83 -10.97 28.75 9.88
N GLN A 84 -12.29 28.65 10.03
CA GLN A 84 -13.24 29.49 9.29
C GLN A 84 -14.66 29.37 9.87
N ASN A 85 -15.05 30.48 10.51
CA ASN A 85 -16.38 30.98 10.86
C ASN A 85 -17.57 30.36 10.10
N GLY A 86 -18.64 29.98 10.83
CA GLY A 86 -19.96 29.69 10.20
C GLY A 86 -20.95 28.83 10.98
N GLY A 87 -21.42 29.28 12.14
CA GLY A 87 -22.79 29.13 12.70
C GLY A 87 -23.49 27.75 12.81
N SER A 88 -23.84 27.36 14.04
CA SER A 88 -25.25 27.39 14.51
C SER A 88 -25.35 27.15 16.01
N MET A 89 -26.06 28.07 16.68
CA MET A 89 -26.50 28.01 18.08
C MET A 89 -27.56 26.91 18.27
N ASP A 90 -27.67 26.41 19.50
CA ASP A 90 -28.86 25.95 20.29
C ASP A 90 -28.41 24.75 21.16
N ASN A 91 -28.49 24.63 22.49
CA ASN A 91 -29.29 25.28 23.52
C ASN A 91 -28.78 24.80 24.93
N GLY A 92 -28.71 25.67 25.95
CA GLY A 92 -28.86 25.24 27.37
C GLY A 92 -27.67 25.32 28.36
N PRO A 93 -27.85 25.74 29.64
CA PRO A 93 -26.75 26.13 30.56
C PRO A 93 -26.05 25.01 31.37
N TRP A 94 -26.24 23.73 31.06
CA TRP A 94 -25.80 22.61 31.93
C TRP A 94 -24.88 21.57 31.27
N GLU A 95 -24.30 21.84 30.10
CA GLU A 95 -23.45 20.87 29.37
C GLU A 95 -21.95 20.93 29.71
N GLN A 96 -21.52 21.69 30.72
CA GLN A 96 -20.09 21.87 31.04
C GLN A 96 -19.44 20.69 31.81
N GLU A 97 -20.21 19.84 32.49
CA GLU A 97 -19.64 18.76 33.34
C GLU A 97 -19.14 17.54 32.56
N ASN A 98 -19.66 17.28 31.36
CA ASN A 98 -19.31 16.09 30.58
C ASN A 98 -18.11 16.32 29.65
N ASP A 99 -17.83 17.57 29.27
CA ASP A 99 -16.66 17.92 28.45
C ASP A 99 -15.34 17.65 29.18
N PHE A 100 -15.36 17.74 30.52
CA PHE A 100 -14.20 17.43 31.34
C PHE A 100 -13.90 15.93 31.32
N ASP A 101 -14.92 15.07 31.37
CA ASP A 101 -14.73 13.62 31.41
C ASP A 101 -14.29 13.06 30.05
N ASP A 102 -14.70 13.70 28.95
CA ASP A 102 -14.20 13.42 27.61
C ASP A 102 -12.71 13.80 27.48
N LEU A 103 -12.31 14.95 28.03
CA LEU A 103 -10.90 15.37 28.08
C LEU A 103 -10.05 14.39 28.92
N ILE A 104 -10.56 13.96 30.08
CA ILE A 104 -9.89 12.99 30.96
C ILE A 104 -9.79 11.62 30.29
N SER A 105 -10.84 11.18 29.58
CA SER A 105 -10.86 9.90 28.88
C SER A 105 -9.87 9.86 27.72
N ALA A 106 -9.73 10.94 26.96
CA ALA A 106 -8.71 11.07 25.91
C ALA A 106 -7.28 11.03 26.48
N LEU A 107 -7.07 11.66 27.64
CA LEU A 107 -5.78 11.68 28.32
C LEU A 107 -5.44 10.31 28.94
N ARG A 108 -6.40 9.62 29.55
CA ARG A 108 -6.24 8.26 30.10
C ARG A 108 -6.03 7.20 29.02
N SER A 109 -6.75 7.30 27.90
CA SER A 109 -6.63 6.37 26.77
C SER A 109 -5.35 6.58 25.96
N GLY A 110 -4.66 7.71 26.18
CA GLY A 110 -3.45 8.08 25.45
C GLY A 110 -3.69 8.54 24.01
N ASP A 111 -4.95 8.67 23.58
CA ASP A 111 -5.31 9.07 22.22
C ASP A 111 -5.00 10.56 21.95
N VAL A 112 -4.94 11.38 23.01
CA VAL A 112 -4.44 12.77 22.95
C VAL A 112 -3.01 12.85 22.37
N PHE A 113 -2.24 11.78 22.57
CA PHE A 113 -0.87 11.62 22.13
C PHE A 113 -0.83 10.69 20.91
N GLY A 114 -1.63 11.00 19.88
CA GLY A 114 -1.70 10.20 18.65
C GLY A 114 -0.34 9.86 18.03
N LYS A 115 -0.36 9.09 16.93
CA LYS A 115 0.82 8.49 16.23
C LYS A 115 2.02 9.42 15.96
N ASP A 116 1.88 10.73 16.10
CA ASP A 116 2.96 11.70 15.94
C ASP A 116 3.95 11.72 17.11
N ILE A 117 3.54 11.32 18.33
CA ILE A 117 4.44 11.26 19.49
C ILE A 117 5.38 10.05 19.39
N ASP A 118 4.87 8.94 18.85
CA ASP A 118 5.69 7.78 18.49
C ASP A 118 6.73 8.13 17.41
N LYS A 119 6.38 9.01 16.46
CA LYS A 119 7.33 9.51 15.45
C LYS A 119 8.36 10.44 16.08
N MET A 120 7.99 11.28 17.05
CA MET A 120 8.93 12.13 17.80
C MET A 120 9.89 11.32 18.69
N ARG A 121 9.43 10.22 19.30
CA ARG A 121 10.29 9.31 20.09
C ARG A 121 11.30 8.56 19.22
N ARG A 122 10.92 8.14 18.01
CA ARG A 122 11.83 7.44 17.08
C ARG A 122 12.92 8.35 16.51
N LYS A 123 12.63 9.63 16.31
CA LYS A 123 13.61 10.63 15.84
C LYS A 123 14.68 11.00 16.87
N LYS A 124 14.51 10.64 18.14
CA LYS A 124 15.45 10.98 19.24
C LYS A 124 16.52 9.91 19.52
N LYS A 125 16.61 8.84 18.72
CA LYS A 125 17.75 7.90 18.74
C LYS A 125 18.72 8.25 17.62
N HIS A 126 19.50 9.31 17.81
CA HIS A 126 20.84 9.38 17.23
C HIS A 126 21.78 8.67 18.22
N PRO A 127 22.58 7.67 17.82
CA PRO A 127 23.67 7.21 18.66
C PRO A 127 24.64 8.37 18.82
N MET A 128 24.91 8.79 20.05
CA MET A 128 26.10 9.57 20.36
C MET A 128 27.29 8.66 20.04
N GLU A 129 27.91 8.81 18.86
CA GLU A 129 29.21 8.20 18.63
C GLU A 129 30.20 8.83 19.62
N GLN A 130 30.64 8.00 20.55
CA GLN A 130 31.72 8.32 21.46
C GLN A 130 32.99 8.54 20.64
N CYS A 131 33.49 9.77 20.72
CA CYS A 131 34.88 10.10 20.46
C CYS A 131 35.74 9.14 21.30
N ASN A 132 36.47 8.24 20.65
CA ASN A 132 37.53 7.45 21.27
C ASN A 132 38.74 7.46 20.35
N GLU A 133 39.83 7.94 20.92
CA GLU A 133 41.16 8.07 20.36
C GLU A 133 41.65 6.76 19.72
N ARG A 134 42.22 6.85 18.51
CA ARG A 134 43.17 5.84 18.02
C ARG A 134 44.42 6.51 17.48
N GLU A 135 45.51 6.05 18.07
CA GLU A 135 46.92 6.35 17.87
C GLU A 135 47.40 6.48 16.41
N ARG A 136 48.28 7.48 16.24
CA ARG A 136 49.62 7.43 15.61
C ARG A 136 49.86 6.53 14.38
N THR A 137 50.14 7.25 13.29
CA THR A 137 51.20 7.01 12.30
C THR A 137 51.13 5.73 11.46
N ALA A 138 50.45 5.81 10.31
CA ALA A 138 50.77 4.99 9.16
C ALA A 138 51.81 5.71 8.29
N GLY A 139 53.05 5.22 8.31
CA GLY A 139 54.01 5.43 7.23
C GLY A 139 53.61 4.56 6.03
N GLY A 140 53.71 5.11 4.82
CA GLY A 140 53.36 4.35 3.61
C GLY A 140 53.32 5.22 2.35
N SER A 141 54.51 5.63 1.92
CA SER A 141 54.87 6.09 0.58
C SER A 141 54.07 5.43 -0.56
N LEU A 142 53.56 6.19 -1.53
CA LEU A 142 54.27 6.40 -2.79
C LEU A 142 53.67 7.52 -3.66
N SER A 143 54.61 8.30 -4.17
CA SER A 143 54.52 9.42 -5.09
C SER A 143 54.26 8.98 -6.53
N TYR A 144 53.53 9.83 -7.24
CA TYR A 144 53.40 9.98 -8.69
C TYR A 144 54.60 9.56 -9.53
N CYS A 145 54.31 8.79 -10.59
CA CYS A 145 54.66 9.03 -12.01
C CYS A 145 53.66 8.25 -12.88
#